data_AF-A0A2G4H7Z7-F1
#
_entry.id   AF-A0A2G4H7Z7-F1
#
_cell.length_a   1.000
_cell.length_b   1.000
_cell.length_c   1.000
_cell.angle_alpha   90.00
_cell.angle_beta   90.00
_cell.angle_gamma   90.00
#
_symmetry.space_group_name_H-M   'P 1'
#
loop_
_entity.id
_entity.type
_entity.pdbx_description
1 polymer ?
#
loop_
_entity_poly.entity_id
_entity_poly.type
_entity_poly.pdbx_seq_one_letter_code
_entity_poly.pdbx_strand_id
1 'polypeptide(L)'
;MNYLFTTESVSEGHPDKIADQISDAILDNYLAFDLHSKVACETFVTSGQVIIGGEVHSRARPDHHKIIRNLIKVMRNYFFAAYGHVGRNYQQGVTKTFTDISGNKEQRKVDLFTWEKTDVANDLSKLFKIK
;
A
#
# COMPACT_ATOMS: atom_id res chain seq x y z
N MET A 1 21.00 -18.57 32.91
CA MET A 1 21.42 -17.43 32.06
C MET A 1 20.16 -16.76 31.58
N ASN A 2 19.99 -15.46 31.83
CA ASN A 2 18.86 -14.74 31.27
C ASN A 2 19.24 -14.28 29.87
N TYR A 3 18.49 -14.74 28.87
CA TYR A 3 18.64 -14.38 27.46
C TYR A 3 17.46 -13.49 27.09
N LEU A 4 17.75 -12.32 26.51
CA LEU A 4 16.73 -11.39 26.03
C LEU A 4 16.72 -11.43 24.50
N PHE A 5 15.56 -11.70 23.93
CA PHE A 5 15.32 -11.76 22.49
C PHE A 5 14.06 -10.97 22.16
N THR A 6 14.11 -10.25 21.04
CA THR A 6 13.01 -9.41 20.59
C THR A 6 12.79 -9.64 19.10
N THR A 7 11.52 -9.67 18.70
CA THR A 7 11.08 -9.73 17.30
C THR A 7 10.05 -8.66 17.06
N GLU A 8 9.89 -8.28 15.80
CA GLU A 8 8.83 -7.38 15.35
C GLU A 8 8.03 -7.98 14.19
N SER A 9 6.89 -7.38 13.92
CA SER A 9 6.03 -7.70 12.80
C SER A 9 5.33 -6.42 12.34
N VAL A 10 5.01 -6.37 11.05
CA VAL A 10 4.26 -5.26 10.45
C VAL A 10 2.90 -5.75 9.96
N SER A 11 1.92 -4.84 9.87
CA SER A 11 0.59 -5.17 9.35
C SER A 11 0.61 -5.40 7.83
N GLU A 12 -0.41 -6.07 7.29
CA GLU A 12 -0.59 -6.28 5.85
C GLU A 12 -0.72 -4.98 5.04
N GLY A 13 -1.03 -3.86 5.70
CA GLY A 13 -1.05 -2.53 5.07
C GLY A 13 0.31 -1.81 5.02
N HIS A 14 1.38 -2.41 5.56
CA HIS A 14 2.74 -1.87 5.44
C HIS A 14 3.18 -1.87 3.97
N PRO A 15 3.81 -0.80 3.44
CA PRO A 15 4.21 -0.72 2.03
C PRO A 15 4.99 -1.95 1.55
N ASP A 16 5.94 -2.44 2.34
CA ASP A 16 6.69 -3.66 2.01
C ASP A 16 5.77 -4.88 1.87
N LYS A 17 4.81 -5.05 2.78
CA LYS A 17 3.84 -6.15 2.70
C LYS A 17 2.85 -5.98 1.56
N ILE A 18 2.56 -4.74 1.13
CA ILE A 18 1.77 -4.48 -0.08
C ILE A 18 2.56 -4.91 -1.32
N ALA A 19 3.86 -4.59 -1.39
CA ALA A 19 4.73 -5.02 -2.47
C ALA A 19 4.82 -6.56 -2.55
N ASP A 20 4.97 -7.23 -1.41
CA ASP A 20 4.92 -8.70 -1.31
C ASP A 20 3.61 -9.23 -1.90
N GLN A 21 2.46 -8.73 -1.42
CA GLN A 21 1.14 -9.18 -1.87
C GLN A 21 0.88 -8.94 -3.36
N ILE A 22 1.38 -7.83 -3.93
CA ILE A 22 1.27 -7.57 -5.37
C ILE A 22 2.09 -8.60 -6.15
N SER A 23 3.32 -8.87 -5.71
CA SER A 23 4.23 -9.82 -6.35
C SER A 23 3.66 -11.24 -6.32
N ASP A 24 3.13 -11.66 -5.16
CA ASP A 24 2.48 -12.96 -5.00
C ASP A 24 1.19 -13.06 -5.82
N ALA A 25 0.36 -12.01 -5.88
CA ALA A 25 -0.84 -12.02 -6.71
C ALA A 25 -0.52 -12.18 -8.21
N ILE A 26 0.60 -11.62 -8.67
CA ILE A 26 1.07 -11.80 -10.05
C ILE A 26 1.55 -13.24 -10.26
N LEU A 27 2.38 -13.77 -9.35
CA LEU A 27 2.83 -15.16 -9.36
C LEU A 27 1.64 -16.14 -9.40
N ASP A 28 0.66 -15.96 -8.53
CA ASP A 28 -0.54 -16.79 -8.43
C ASP A 28 -1.33 -16.81 -9.74
N ASN A 29 -1.48 -15.66 -10.39
CA ASN A 29 -2.15 -15.59 -11.68
C ASN A 29 -1.38 -16.35 -12.76
N TYR A 30 -0.05 -16.28 -12.76
CA TYR A 30 0.77 -17.07 -13.67
C TYR A 30 0.63 -18.57 -13.40
N LEU A 31 0.74 -19.00 -12.15
CA LEU A 31 0.62 -20.41 -11.77
C LEU A 31 -0.78 -20.99 -12.01
N ALA A 32 -1.83 -20.18 -11.87
CA ALA A 32 -3.21 -20.57 -12.13
C ALA A 32 -3.45 -20.96 -13.60
N PHE A 33 -2.78 -20.29 -14.54
CA PHE A 33 -2.94 -20.54 -15.98
C PHE A 33 -1.80 -21.38 -16.59
N ASP A 34 -0.63 -21.43 -15.95
CA ASP A 34 0.52 -22.24 -16.36
C ASP A 34 1.35 -22.66 -15.14
N LEU A 35 1.15 -23.90 -14.67
CA LEU A 35 1.80 -24.45 -13.48
C LEU A 35 3.34 -24.50 -13.57
N HIS A 36 3.90 -24.44 -14.80
CA HIS A 36 5.35 -24.44 -15.02
C HIS A 36 5.94 -23.03 -15.15
N SER A 37 5.17 -21.99 -14.84
CA SER A 37 5.63 -20.61 -14.86
C SER A 37 6.81 -20.42 -13.91
N LYS A 38 7.84 -19.71 -14.38
CA LYS A 38 8.91 -19.16 -13.54
C LYS A 38 8.73 -17.65 -13.51
N VAL A 39 8.52 -17.11 -12.31
CA VAL A 39 8.20 -15.70 -12.10
C VAL A 39 9.11 -15.18 -11.00
N ALA A 40 9.95 -14.21 -11.35
CA ALA A 40 10.67 -13.35 -10.44
C ALA A 40 10.05 -11.95 -10.59
N CYS A 41 8.99 -11.69 -9.82
CA CYS A 41 8.27 -10.42 -9.86
C CYS A 41 8.73 -9.56 -8.68
N GLU A 42 9.27 -8.39 -8.97
CA GLU A 42 9.70 -7.42 -7.96
C GLU A 42 8.75 -6.22 -8.01
N THR A 43 8.25 -5.80 -6.84
CA THR A 43 7.32 -4.68 -6.76
C THR A 43 7.89 -3.57 -5.87
N PHE A 44 7.89 -2.34 -6.40
CA PHE A 44 8.17 -1.13 -5.64
C PHE A 44 6.90 -0.31 -5.53
N VAL A 45 6.55 0.08 -4.31
CA VAL A 45 5.38 0.91 -4.03
C VAL A 45 5.81 2.24 -3.43
N THR A 46 5.25 3.32 -3.97
CA THR A 46 5.46 4.68 -3.45
C THR A 46 4.20 5.50 -3.66
N SER A 47 4.15 6.72 -3.13
CA SER A 47 2.96 7.57 -3.16
C SER A 47 2.40 7.75 -4.57
N GLY A 48 1.22 7.16 -4.79
CA GLY A 48 0.50 7.25 -6.06
C GLY A 48 1.05 6.40 -7.19
N GLN A 49 2.05 5.54 -6.93
CA GLN A 49 2.70 4.75 -7.97
C GLN A 49 3.06 3.35 -7.50
N VAL A 50 2.87 2.39 -8.41
CA VAL A 50 3.37 1.02 -8.29
C VAL A 50 4.24 0.76 -9.50
N ILE A 51 5.46 0.31 -9.28
CA ILE A 51 6.40 -0.12 -10.32
C ILE A 51 6.60 -1.61 -10.15
N ILE A 52 6.47 -2.36 -11.24
CA ILE A 52 6.77 -3.79 -11.27
C ILE A 52 7.92 -4.04 -12.23
N GLY A 53 8.85 -4.88 -11.80
CA GLY A 53 10.00 -5.33 -12.59
C GLY A 53 10.26 -6.82 -12.38
N GLY A 54 11.37 -7.29 -12.97
CA GLY A 54 11.84 -8.67 -12.89
C GLY A 54 11.56 -9.49 -14.15
N GLU A 55 11.68 -10.82 -14.04
CA GLU A 55 11.61 -11.74 -15.18
C GLU A 55 10.45 -12.74 -15.08
N VAL A 56 9.84 -13.03 -16.23
CA VAL A 56 8.81 -14.05 -16.34
C VAL A 56 9.09 -14.98 -17.51
N HIS A 57 9.06 -16.28 -17.24
CA HIS A 57 8.98 -17.33 -18.24
C HIS A 57 7.69 -18.13 -18.05
N SER A 58 6.71 -17.88 -18.90
CA SER A 58 5.38 -18.52 -18.85
C SER A 58 4.68 -18.41 -20.20
N ARG A 59 3.78 -19.35 -20.48
CA ARG A 59 2.82 -19.28 -21.59
C ARG A 59 1.60 -18.40 -21.26
N ALA A 60 1.33 -18.18 -19.98
CA ALA A 60 0.25 -17.30 -19.55
C ALA A 60 0.60 -15.83 -19.81
N ARG A 61 -0.44 -15.02 -20.00
CA ARG A 61 -0.37 -13.57 -20.22
C ARG A 61 -1.45 -12.85 -19.40
N PRO A 62 -1.34 -12.89 -18.07
CA PRO A 62 -2.30 -12.22 -17.20
C PRO A 62 -2.22 -10.69 -17.34
N ASP A 63 -3.34 -10.01 -17.14
CA ASP A 63 -3.40 -8.54 -17.12
C ASP A 63 -2.94 -8.02 -15.74
N HIS A 64 -1.67 -7.64 -15.65
CA HIS A 64 -1.07 -7.15 -14.41
C HIS A 64 -1.79 -5.91 -13.88
N HIS A 65 -2.14 -4.96 -14.74
CA HIS A 65 -2.84 -3.73 -14.31
C HIS A 65 -4.16 -4.04 -13.62
N LYS A 66 -4.93 -4.99 -14.17
CA LYS A 66 -6.20 -5.42 -13.58
C LYS A 66 -6.00 -6.12 -12.24
N ILE A 67 -5.01 -7.03 -12.15
CA ILE A 67 -4.68 -7.74 -10.91
C ILE A 67 -4.33 -6.75 -9.80
N ILE A 68 -3.35 -5.87 -10.04
CA ILE A 68 -2.87 -4.89 -9.06
C ILE A 68 -4.00 -3.96 -8.61
N ARG A 69 -4.77 -3.41 -9.55
CA ARG A 69 -5.87 -2.48 -9.21
C ARG A 69 -6.96 -3.17 -8.39
N ASN A 70 -7.25 -4.44 -8.67
CA ASN A 70 -8.23 -5.19 -7.89
C ASN A 70 -7.70 -5.50 -6.49
N LEU A 71 -6.44 -5.93 -6.37
CA LEU A 71 -5.80 -6.16 -5.09
C LEU A 71 -5.80 -4.88 -4.24
N ILE A 72 -5.33 -3.76 -4.78
CA ILE A 72 -5.32 -2.46 -4.08
C ILE A 72 -6.73 -2.06 -3.65
N LYS A 73 -7.77 -2.28 -4.48
CA LYS A 73 -9.16 -1.98 -4.10
C LYS A 73 -9.62 -2.80 -2.91
N VAL A 74 -9.29 -4.10 -2.88
CA VAL A 74 -9.60 -4.98 -1.76
C VAL A 74 -8.85 -4.51 -0.51
N MET A 75 -7.54 -4.33 -0.62
CA MET A 75 -6.70 -3.89 0.50
C MET A 75 -7.16 -2.54 1.08
N ARG A 76 -7.58 -1.60 0.22
CA ARG A 76 -8.10 -0.29 0.63
C ARG A 76 -9.36 -0.38 1.51
N ASN A 77 -10.15 -1.44 1.36
CA ASN A 77 -11.38 -1.65 2.13
C ASN A 77 -11.12 -2.31 3.48
N TYR A 78 -10.02 -3.07 3.62
CA TYR A 78 -9.73 -3.86 4.82
C TYR A 78 -8.58 -3.30 5.66
N PHE A 79 -7.59 -2.66 5.05
CA PHE A 79 -6.38 -2.20 5.73
C PHE A 79 -6.34 -0.69 5.82
N PHE A 80 -6.58 -0.22 7.04
CA PHE A 80 -6.49 1.17 7.42
C PHE A 80 -5.04 1.64 7.27
N ALA A 81 -4.03 0.84 7.62
CA ALA A 81 -2.61 1.22 7.66
C ALA A 81 -1.92 1.59 6.32
N ALA A 82 -2.51 1.29 5.15
CA ALA A 82 -1.98 1.65 3.82
C ALA A 82 -2.20 3.13 3.46
N TYR A 83 -2.09 3.96 4.47
CA TYR A 83 -2.89 5.15 4.59
C TYR A 83 -2.33 6.28 3.69
N GLY A 84 -1.09 6.14 3.19
CA GLY A 84 -0.32 7.17 2.48
C GLY A 84 0.44 6.82 1.23
N HIS A 85 0.25 5.61 0.70
CA HIS A 85 1.03 5.17 -0.46
C HIS A 85 0.19 5.06 -1.72
N VAL A 86 -1.15 5.10 -1.64
CA VAL A 86 -1.99 4.88 -2.82
C VAL A 86 -3.10 5.93 -2.96
N GLY A 87 -2.68 7.14 -3.32
CA GLY A 87 -3.51 8.09 -4.08
C GLY A 87 -4.75 8.60 -3.35
N ARG A 88 -4.69 8.76 -2.03
CA ARG A 88 -5.74 9.46 -1.29
C ARG A 88 -5.35 10.92 -1.13
N ASN A 89 -6.25 11.81 -1.53
CA ASN A 89 -6.04 13.24 -1.28
C ASN A 89 -6.05 13.50 0.22
N TYR A 90 -5.09 14.29 0.70
CA TYR A 90 -5.13 14.87 2.04
C TYR A 90 -6.51 15.50 2.31
N GLN A 91 -7.16 15.13 3.40
CA GLN A 91 -8.47 15.67 3.79
C GLN A 91 -8.35 16.40 5.12
N GLN A 92 -8.36 17.72 5.05
CA GLN A 92 -8.30 18.57 6.23
C GLN A 92 -9.67 18.69 6.89
N GLY A 93 -9.71 18.50 8.21
CA GLY A 93 -10.84 18.88 9.02
C GLY A 93 -12.07 17.98 8.89
N VAL A 94 -11.89 16.68 8.67
CA VAL A 94 -12.99 15.71 8.57
C VAL A 94 -13.55 15.42 9.95
N THR A 95 -14.86 15.57 10.13
CA THR A 95 -15.53 15.17 11.39
C THR A 95 -15.72 13.66 11.44
N LYS A 96 -15.12 13.01 12.44
CA LYS A 96 -15.29 11.59 12.71
C LYS A 96 -16.03 11.38 14.02
N THR A 97 -16.99 10.47 13.99
CA THR A 97 -17.72 10.03 15.19
C THR A 97 -17.08 8.75 15.68
N PHE A 98 -16.57 8.77 16.91
CA PHE A 98 -16.02 7.63 17.62
C PHE A 98 -17.09 7.12 18.57
N THR A 99 -17.34 5.82 18.58
CA THR A 99 -18.30 5.21 19.50
C THR A 99 -17.51 4.31 20.44
N ASP A 100 -17.68 4.50 21.75
CA ASP A 100 -17.08 3.62 22.75
C ASP A 100 -17.86 2.30 22.88
N ILE A 101 -17.33 1.37 23.67
CA ILE A 101 -17.93 0.04 23.90
C ILE A 101 -19.26 0.16 24.68
N SER A 102 -19.47 1.28 25.38
CA SER A 102 -20.67 1.60 26.15
C SER A 102 -21.74 2.30 25.31
N GLY A 103 -21.47 2.58 24.02
CA GLY A 103 -22.38 3.24 23.10
C GLY A 103 -22.35 4.78 23.11
N ASN A 104 -21.47 5.41 23.90
CA ASN A 104 -21.29 6.86 23.88
C ASN A 104 -20.58 7.28 22.60
N LYS A 105 -21.07 8.37 21.99
CA LYS A 105 -20.54 8.90 20.73
C LYS A 105 -19.83 10.22 20.97
N GLU A 106 -18.57 10.30 20.54
CA GLU A 106 -17.76 11.52 20.56
C GLU A 106 -17.43 11.93 19.13
N GLN A 107 -17.65 13.20 18.78
CA GLN A 107 -17.23 13.74 17.48
C GLN A 107 -15.93 14.51 17.62
N ARG A 108 -14.94 14.18 16.79
CA ARG A 108 -13.70 14.96 16.68
C ARG A 108 -13.44 15.33 15.24
N LYS A 109 -12.93 16.55 15.06
CA LYS A 109 -12.41 17.02 13.79
C LYS A 109 -10.98 16.52 13.67
N VAL A 110 -10.70 15.69 12.67
CA VAL A 110 -9.39 15.08 12.44
C VAL A 110 -8.95 15.32 11.01
N ASP A 111 -7.65 15.49 10.82
CA ASP A 111 -7.04 15.48 9.50
C ASP A 111 -6.78 14.03 9.10
N LEU A 112 -7.16 13.66 7.88
CA LEU A 112 -6.93 12.33 7.33
C LEU A 112 -5.86 12.40 6.25
N PHE A 113 -5.05 11.35 6.17
CA PHE A 113 -3.98 11.23 5.18
C PHE A 113 -2.90 12.30 5.32
N THR A 114 -2.53 12.63 6.56
CA THR A 114 -1.55 13.70 6.88
C THR A 114 -0.16 13.45 6.29
N TRP A 115 0.21 12.20 6.04
CA TRP A 115 1.46 11.80 5.38
C TRP A 115 1.44 12.01 3.84
N GLU A 116 0.27 12.24 3.22
CA GLU A 116 0.16 12.67 1.80
C GLU A 116 0.29 14.18 1.66
N LYS A 117 0.43 14.89 2.79
CA LYS A 117 0.64 16.34 2.81
C LYS A 117 2.04 16.62 2.26
N THR A 118 2.09 17.40 1.19
CA THR A 118 3.31 17.77 0.48
C THR A 118 3.86 19.11 1.00
N ASP A 119 3.97 19.23 2.33
CA ASP A 119 4.37 20.43 3.07
C ASP A 119 5.65 21.04 2.49
N VAL A 120 6.63 20.17 2.19
CA VAL A 120 7.98 20.54 1.82
C VAL A 120 8.19 20.46 0.30
N ALA A 121 7.24 19.89 -0.46
CA ALA A 121 7.44 19.66 -1.89
C ALA A 121 7.58 20.98 -2.66
N ASN A 122 6.78 21.99 -2.31
CA ASN A 122 6.85 23.31 -2.94
C ASN A 122 8.15 24.05 -2.59
N ASP A 123 8.64 23.91 -1.35
CA ASP A 123 9.88 24.52 -0.91
C ASP A 123 11.10 23.84 -1.54
N LEU A 124 11.06 22.51 -1.68
CA LEU A 124 12.07 21.73 -2.41
C LEU A 124 12.04 22.05 -3.91
N SER A 125 10.86 22.17 -4.53
CA SER A 125 10.73 22.55 -5.95
C SER A 125 11.36 23.92 -6.22
N LYS A 126 11.13 24.89 -5.32
CA LYS A 126 11.78 26.20 -5.37
C LYS A 126 13.29 26.13 -5.16
N LEU A 127 13.74 25.34 -4.18
CA LEU A 127 15.16 25.20 -3.83
C LEU A 127 15.95 24.55 -4.97
N PHE A 128 15.42 23.49 -5.57
CA PHE A 128 16.06 22.73 -6.64
C PHE A 128 15.74 23.26 -8.05
N LYS A 129 14.94 24.33 -8.17
CA LYS A 129 14.49 24.92 -9.44
C LYS A 129 13.85 23.90 -10.38
N ILE A 130 13.18 22.91 -9.82
CA ILE A 130 12.44 21.90 -10.58
C ILE A 130 11.12 22.56 -11.00
N LYS A 131 10.85 22.52 -12.31
CA LYS A 131 9.65 23.09 -12.94
C LYS A 131 8.41 22.26 -12.68
#